data_AF-A0A6C0F147-F1
#
_entry.id   AF-A0A6C0F147-F1
#
_cell.length_a   1.000
_cell.length_b   1.000
_cell.length_c   1.000
_cell.angle_alpha   90.00
_cell.angle_beta   90.00
_cell.angle_gamma   90.00
#
_symmetry.space_group_name_H-M   'P 1'
#
loop_
_entity.id
_entity.type
_entity.pdbx_description
1 polymer ?
#
loop_
_entity_poly.entity_id
_entity_poly.type
_entity_poly.pdbx_seq_one_letter_code
_entity_poly.pdbx_strand_id
1 'polypeptide(L)'
;MLYILLPRANNAILEHLRCISKDKENENEPIISNSLSFYLYDIKNKINSYGDDWDEYRKYTNPYEWINSVIPGKSKCVSKYKPLSRSYFKMIEIMTSFELYVSNNGSAFESKISKMIGSIPISSFHLAEGPGGFIEALLNVRKNPKDKYIGMTILDDKHDTNIPAWKKSEYFLRNNPNVSIENGVTGTGDILCMENFKYCVGKYGSSMDLITADGGFDFSNDFNNQESNITKLLFGQICYAVCLQKQKGHFILKIFDCFMKHTVDLLYILSAFYEDVYITKPNTSRYANSEKYIVCKNFIFTNNQGFLEKFTECFQSLLACTDHINGFLSCPISNNFINKIEEYNAIFGQQQLDNIYQTIMLIDNTHKNDKIENYTRTNIQKCVNWCINHNVPHNTFLRTHDSGWD
;
A
#
# COMPACT_ATOMS: atom_id res chain seq x y z
N MET A 1 0.62 -13.66 6.22
CA MET A 1 0.03 -12.68 5.29
C MET A 1 -0.66 -13.44 4.17
N LEU A 2 -1.88 -13.05 3.79
CA LEU A 2 -2.57 -13.66 2.64
C LEU A 2 -2.19 -12.90 1.36
N TYR A 3 -1.96 -13.63 0.28
CA TYR A 3 -1.71 -13.05 -1.04
C TYR A 3 -2.21 -13.98 -2.15
N ILE A 4 -2.54 -13.40 -3.29
CA ILE A 4 -3.03 -14.11 -4.47
C ILE A 4 -2.26 -13.63 -5.69
N LEU A 5 -1.77 -14.57 -6.50
CA LEU A 5 -1.14 -14.29 -7.80
C LEU A 5 -2.24 -14.04 -8.85
N LEU A 6 -2.14 -12.91 -9.54
CA LEU A 6 -3.02 -12.57 -10.66
C LEU A 6 -2.53 -13.22 -11.95
N PRO A 7 -3.43 -13.62 -12.88
CA PRO A 7 -3.03 -14.18 -14.16
C PRO A 7 -2.27 -13.15 -15.00
N ARG A 8 -1.19 -13.59 -15.65
CA ARG A 8 -0.40 -12.73 -16.54
C ARG A 8 -1.23 -12.30 -17.75
N ALA A 9 -1.16 -11.02 -18.08
CA ALA A 9 -1.80 -10.45 -19.26
C ALA A 9 -0.79 -10.33 -20.43
N ASN A 10 -1.30 -10.27 -21.66
CA ASN A 10 -0.47 -10.10 -22.85
C ASN A 10 -0.14 -8.61 -23.07
N ASN A 11 1.12 -8.29 -23.37
CA ASN A 11 1.59 -6.93 -23.61
C ASN A 11 0.91 -6.22 -24.80
N ALA A 12 0.22 -6.95 -25.69
CA ALA A 12 -0.58 -6.40 -26.78
C ALA A 12 -1.67 -5.41 -26.30
N ILE A 13 -2.07 -5.47 -25.02
CA ILE A 13 -3.00 -4.51 -24.42
C ILE A 13 -2.53 -3.05 -24.53
N LEU A 14 -1.23 -2.82 -24.78
CA LEU A 14 -0.68 -1.49 -24.98
C LEU A 14 -1.31 -0.75 -26.15
N GLU A 15 -1.82 -1.43 -27.17
CA GLU A 15 -2.54 -0.80 -28.29
C GLU A 15 -3.93 -0.30 -27.89
N HIS A 16 -4.42 -0.71 -26.73
CA HIS A 16 -5.74 -0.39 -26.21
C HIS A 16 -5.69 0.53 -24.98
N LEU A 17 -4.50 0.98 -24.58
CA LEU A 17 -4.30 1.90 -23.47
C LEU A 17 -4.80 3.29 -23.84
N ARG A 18 -5.88 3.75 -23.20
CA ARG A 18 -6.40 5.11 -23.33
C ARG A 18 -7.29 5.47 -22.16
N CYS A 19 -7.32 6.75 -21.79
CA CYS A 19 -8.22 7.25 -20.77
C CYS A 19 -9.65 7.25 -21.31
N ILE A 20 -10.55 6.50 -20.68
CA ILE A 20 -11.97 6.40 -21.07
C ILE A 20 -12.80 7.06 -19.98
N SER A 21 -13.43 8.19 -20.31
CA SER A 21 -14.39 8.84 -19.44
C SER A 21 -15.83 8.41 -19.73
N LYS A 22 -16.72 8.65 -18.78
CA LYS A 22 -18.17 8.61 -18.93
C LYS A 22 -18.77 9.93 -18.47
N ASP A 23 -19.91 10.30 -19.06
CA ASP A 23 -20.65 11.49 -18.68
C ASP A 23 -20.97 11.50 -17.18
N LYS A 24 -20.94 12.70 -16.56
CA LYS A 24 -21.11 12.90 -15.11
C LYS A 24 -22.42 12.36 -14.54
N GLU A 25 -23.45 12.19 -15.37
CA GLU A 25 -24.74 11.67 -14.93
C GLU A 25 -24.73 10.16 -14.63
N ASN A 26 -23.69 9.44 -15.09
CA ASN A 26 -23.54 8.01 -14.82
C ASN A 26 -22.45 7.79 -13.77
N GLU A 27 -22.84 7.41 -12.56
CA GLU A 27 -21.90 6.99 -11.52
C GLU A 27 -21.11 5.74 -11.95
N ASN A 28 -19.86 5.64 -11.50
CA ASN A 28 -19.08 4.43 -11.69
C ASN A 28 -19.64 3.34 -10.77
N GLU A 29 -20.34 2.38 -11.35
CA GLU A 29 -20.86 1.23 -10.61
C GLU A 29 -19.82 0.09 -10.54
N PRO A 30 -19.87 -0.74 -9.49
CA PRO A 30 -19.19 -2.03 -9.45
C PRO A 30 -19.49 -2.86 -10.72
N ILE A 31 -18.44 -3.41 -11.34
CA ILE A 31 -18.56 -4.30 -12.50
C ILE A 31 -18.37 -5.77 -12.14
N ILE A 32 -17.84 -6.03 -10.93
CA ILE A 32 -17.55 -7.36 -10.41
C ILE A 32 -17.88 -7.42 -8.92
N SER A 33 -18.15 -8.62 -8.40
CA SER A 33 -18.42 -8.83 -6.96
C SER A 33 -19.59 -7.99 -6.40
N ASN A 34 -20.63 -7.72 -7.21
CA ASN A 34 -21.74 -6.79 -6.90
C ASN A 34 -22.40 -7.02 -5.53
N SER A 35 -22.69 -8.27 -5.17
CA SER A 35 -23.30 -8.59 -3.88
C SER A 35 -22.39 -8.21 -2.72
N LEU A 36 -21.09 -8.51 -2.84
CA LEU A 36 -20.11 -8.20 -1.80
C LEU A 36 -19.92 -6.69 -1.65
N SER A 37 -19.79 -5.96 -2.76
CA SER A 37 -19.65 -4.50 -2.72
C SER A 37 -20.86 -3.86 -2.05
N PHE A 38 -22.07 -4.33 -2.37
CA PHE A 38 -23.30 -3.86 -1.73
C PHE A 38 -23.27 -4.02 -0.20
N TYR A 39 -22.98 -5.24 0.30
CA TYR A 39 -22.93 -5.48 1.75
C TYR A 39 -21.79 -4.74 2.45
N LEU A 40 -20.64 -4.56 1.78
CA LEU A 40 -19.54 -3.77 2.31
C LEU A 40 -19.91 -2.29 2.46
N TYR A 41 -20.56 -1.71 1.44
CA TYR A 41 -21.02 -0.32 1.52
C TYR A 41 -22.07 -0.13 2.61
N ASP A 42 -23.04 -1.04 2.72
CA ASP A 42 -24.05 -1.02 3.78
C ASP A 42 -23.42 -1.05 5.18
N ILE A 43 -22.50 -1.98 5.43
CA ILE A 43 -21.89 -2.09 6.76
C ILE A 43 -20.92 -0.93 7.05
N LYS A 44 -20.23 -0.39 6.04
CA LYS A 44 -19.37 0.80 6.20
C LYS A 44 -20.20 2.02 6.58
N ASN A 45 -21.38 2.19 5.98
CA ASN A 45 -22.29 3.30 6.35
C ASN A 45 -22.75 3.20 7.80
N LYS A 46 -22.94 1.99 8.33
CA LYS A 46 -23.28 1.76 9.74
C LYS A 46 -22.15 2.17 10.70
N ILE A 47 -20.89 2.22 10.27
CA ILE A 47 -19.78 2.67 11.13
C ILE A 47 -20.01 4.11 11.60
N ASN A 48 -20.54 4.97 10.73
CA ASN A 48 -20.72 6.40 11.01
C ASN A 48 -21.63 6.67 12.21
N SER A 49 -22.57 5.79 12.53
CA SER A 49 -23.46 5.96 13.68
C SER A 49 -22.80 5.70 15.04
N TYR A 50 -21.63 5.06 15.07
CA TYR A 50 -20.91 4.71 16.31
C TYR A 50 -19.85 5.75 16.71
N GLY A 51 -19.45 6.65 15.81
CA GLY A 51 -18.54 7.76 16.14
C GLY A 51 -17.26 7.33 16.86
N ASP A 52 -16.97 7.95 18.01
CA ASP A 52 -15.76 7.72 18.80
C ASP A 52 -15.64 6.28 19.34
N ASP A 53 -16.77 5.61 19.62
CA ASP A 53 -16.78 4.22 20.08
C ASP A 53 -16.13 3.31 19.02
N TRP A 54 -16.42 3.53 17.73
CA TRP A 54 -15.78 2.77 16.67
C TRP A 54 -14.26 2.90 16.72
N ASP A 55 -13.77 4.12 16.91
CA ASP A 55 -12.35 4.44 16.90
C ASP A 55 -11.60 3.84 18.11
N GLU A 56 -12.27 3.72 19.25
CA GLU A 56 -11.79 2.98 20.41
C GLU A 56 -11.82 1.47 20.18
N TYR A 57 -12.98 0.92 19.83
CA TYR A 57 -13.20 -0.53 19.87
C TYR A 57 -12.57 -1.30 18.70
N ARG A 58 -12.39 -0.66 17.53
CA ARG A 58 -11.69 -1.26 16.39
C ARG A 58 -10.26 -1.67 16.71
N LYS A 59 -9.65 -1.06 17.73
CA LYS A 59 -8.28 -1.38 18.18
C LYS A 59 -8.21 -2.79 18.80
N TYR A 60 -9.28 -3.24 19.46
CA TYR A 60 -9.34 -4.57 20.06
C TYR A 60 -9.66 -5.67 19.05
N THR A 61 -10.51 -5.39 18.06
CA THR A 61 -10.87 -6.37 17.04
C THR A 61 -9.82 -6.48 15.94
N ASN A 62 -8.97 -5.46 15.75
CA ASN A 62 -7.82 -5.53 14.84
C ASN A 62 -6.68 -6.37 15.45
N PRO A 63 -6.33 -7.55 14.89
CA PRO A 63 -5.42 -8.48 15.54
C PRO A 63 -3.98 -7.99 15.74
N TYR A 64 -3.57 -6.98 14.99
CA TYR A 64 -2.19 -6.48 14.93
C TYR A 64 -2.04 -5.01 15.35
N GLU A 65 -3.07 -4.41 15.96
CA GLU A 65 -3.05 -2.98 16.36
C GLU A 65 -1.90 -2.68 17.32
N TRP A 66 -1.62 -3.59 18.25
CA TRP A 66 -0.64 -3.40 19.32
C TRP A 66 0.83 -3.46 18.89
N ILE A 67 1.12 -3.72 17.60
CA ILE A 67 2.49 -3.62 17.08
C ILE A 67 3.05 -2.23 17.34
N ASN A 68 2.27 -1.18 17.03
CA ASN A 68 2.71 0.21 17.15
C ASN A 68 1.83 1.07 18.06
N SER A 69 0.60 0.66 18.36
CA SER A 69 -0.28 1.36 19.31
C SER A 69 -0.01 0.92 20.75
N VAL A 70 -0.03 1.86 21.69
CA VAL A 70 0.10 1.56 23.13
C VAL A 70 -1.05 0.65 23.57
N ILE A 71 -0.72 -0.41 24.31
CA ILE A 71 -1.70 -1.37 24.79
C ILE A 71 -2.48 -0.73 25.95
N PRO A 72 -3.83 -0.79 25.95
CA PRO A 72 -4.64 -0.30 27.07
C PRO A 72 -4.20 -0.90 28.41
N GLY A 73 -4.07 -0.05 29.42
CA GLY A 73 -3.57 -0.43 30.75
C GLY A 73 -2.05 -0.61 30.84
N LYS A 74 -1.30 -0.44 29.74
CA LYS A 74 0.17 -0.56 29.72
C LYS A 74 0.84 0.72 29.23
N SER A 75 2.14 0.84 29.48
CA SER A 75 2.96 1.99 29.07
C SER A 75 3.62 1.84 27.68
N LYS A 76 3.53 0.67 27.05
CA LYS A 76 4.30 0.33 25.84
C LYS A 76 3.45 -0.41 24.81
N CYS A 77 3.81 -0.25 23.53
CA CYS A 77 3.38 -1.12 22.44
C CYS A 77 4.30 -2.34 22.32
N VAL A 78 3.95 -3.29 21.45
CA VAL A 78 4.72 -4.53 21.29
C VAL A 78 6.07 -4.28 20.62
N SER A 79 6.13 -3.47 19.57
CA SER A 79 7.40 -3.09 18.95
C SER A 79 8.23 -2.20 19.88
N LYS A 80 9.52 -2.50 20.01
CA LYS A 80 10.51 -1.57 20.59
C LYS A 80 10.93 -0.51 19.59
N TYR A 81 10.85 -0.80 18.30
CA TYR A 81 11.20 0.14 17.23
C TYR A 81 10.07 1.16 17.03
N LYS A 82 10.44 2.44 17.01
CA LYS A 82 9.53 3.57 16.77
C LYS A 82 9.85 4.21 15.41
N PRO A 83 9.12 3.83 14.35
CA PRO A 83 9.35 4.37 13.02
C PRO A 83 8.77 5.77 12.83
N LEU A 84 9.12 6.40 11.70
CA LEU A 84 8.53 7.66 11.21
C LEU A 84 7.02 7.55 11.01
N SER A 85 6.54 6.37 10.60
CA SER A 85 5.12 6.09 10.43
C SER A 85 4.82 4.60 10.56
N ARG A 86 3.52 4.26 10.70
CA ARG A 86 3.07 2.86 10.73
C ARG A 86 3.28 2.12 9.41
N SER A 87 3.48 2.83 8.29
CA SER A 87 3.71 2.20 6.99
C SER A 87 5.03 1.41 6.97
N TYR A 88 5.99 1.75 7.85
CA TYR A 88 7.20 0.96 8.10
C TYR A 88 6.92 -0.53 8.27
N PHE A 89 5.97 -0.90 9.15
CA PHE A 89 5.70 -2.31 9.44
C PHE A 89 5.06 -3.04 8.26
N LYS A 90 4.27 -2.33 7.45
CA LYS A 90 3.69 -2.88 6.22
C LYS A 90 4.80 -3.21 5.22
N MET A 91 5.75 -2.29 5.05
CA MET A 91 6.88 -2.48 4.15
C MET A 91 7.76 -3.64 4.61
N ILE A 92 8.07 -3.74 5.91
CA ILE A 92 8.79 -4.89 6.47
C ILE A 92 8.08 -6.20 6.09
N GLU A 93 6.77 -6.30 6.36
CA GLU A 93 6.00 -7.52 6.10
C GLU A 93 5.90 -7.88 4.61
N ILE A 94 5.67 -6.90 3.73
CA ILE A 94 5.64 -7.12 2.28
C ILE A 94 7.00 -7.61 1.81
N MET A 95 8.07 -6.90 2.17
CA MET A 95 9.39 -7.20 1.65
C MET A 95 9.90 -8.58 2.11
N THR A 96 9.65 -8.97 3.36
CA THR A 96 10.03 -10.31 3.86
C THR A 96 9.19 -11.41 3.24
N SER A 97 7.88 -11.21 3.09
CA SER A 97 6.97 -12.24 2.60
C SER A 97 7.13 -12.52 1.10
N PHE A 98 7.53 -11.52 0.31
CA PHE A 98 7.75 -11.66 -1.13
C PHE A 98 9.22 -11.77 -1.53
N GLU A 99 10.12 -11.80 -0.53
CA GLU A 99 11.57 -11.87 -0.72
C GLU A 99 12.07 -10.80 -1.71
N LEU A 100 11.55 -9.56 -1.57
CA LEU A 100 11.89 -8.44 -2.48
C LEU A 100 13.34 -7.96 -2.33
N TYR A 101 14.02 -8.48 -1.32
CA TYR A 101 15.44 -8.32 -1.08
C TYR A 101 15.93 -9.62 -0.46
N VAL A 102 17.13 -10.04 -0.84
CA VAL A 102 17.75 -11.19 -0.21
C VAL A 102 18.36 -10.71 1.11
N SER A 103 17.72 -11.09 2.22
CA SER A 103 18.07 -10.68 3.58
C SER A 103 19.47 -11.16 3.98
N ASN A 104 20.23 -10.30 4.66
CA ASN A 104 21.50 -10.60 5.35
C ASN A 104 21.29 -11.20 6.76
N ASN A 105 20.08 -11.64 7.11
CA ASN A 105 19.79 -12.07 8.48
C ASN A 105 19.61 -13.59 8.58
N GLY A 106 20.72 -14.29 8.82
CA GLY A 106 20.86 -15.21 9.95
C GLY A 106 20.02 -16.49 10.03
N SER A 107 19.32 -16.92 8.97
CA SER A 107 18.89 -18.32 8.91
C SER A 107 20.15 -19.20 8.80
N ALA A 108 20.16 -20.37 9.45
CA ALA A 108 21.27 -21.33 9.39
C ALA A 108 21.58 -21.85 7.96
N PHE A 109 20.85 -21.35 6.96
CA PHE A 109 20.99 -21.61 5.53
C PHE A 109 21.14 -20.30 4.74
N GLU A 110 21.92 -19.36 5.27
CA GLU A 110 22.29 -18.16 4.53
C GLU A 110 23.18 -18.55 3.33
N SER A 111 22.60 -18.53 2.12
CA SER A 111 23.37 -18.85 0.92
C SER A 111 24.36 -17.73 0.62
N LYS A 112 25.56 -18.07 0.14
CA LYS A 112 26.59 -17.10 -0.28
C LYS A 112 26.07 -16.07 -1.31
N ILE A 113 25.05 -16.46 -2.07
CA ILE A 113 24.34 -15.64 -3.06
C ILE A 113 23.54 -14.51 -2.39
N SER A 114 22.92 -14.78 -1.23
CA SER A 114 22.11 -13.80 -0.48
C SER A 114 22.92 -12.61 0.01
N LYS A 115 24.09 -12.88 0.61
CA LYS A 115 25.05 -11.84 1.00
C LYS A 115 25.55 -11.01 -0.17
N MET A 116 25.78 -11.67 -1.31
CA MET A 116 26.28 -11.01 -2.51
C MET A 116 25.23 -10.04 -3.07
N ILE A 117 23.95 -10.42 -3.10
CA ILE A 117 22.86 -9.56 -3.58
C ILE A 117 22.58 -8.38 -2.62
N GLY A 118 22.71 -8.58 -1.30
CA GLY A 118 22.66 -7.49 -0.32
C GLY A 118 23.77 -6.45 -0.48
N SER A 119 24.93 -6.84 -1.04
CA SER A 119 26.07 -5.96 -1.28
C SER A 119 25.97 -5.12 -2.56
N ILE A 120 25.16 -5.54 -3.53
CA ILE A 120 24.95 -4.81 -4.78
C ILE A 120 24.12 -3.55 -4.46
N PRO A 121 24.63 -2.34 -4.77
CA PRO A 121 23.88 -1.11 -4.56
C PRO A 121 22.60 -1.08 -5.40
N ILE A 122 21.50 -0.63 -4.81
CA ILE A 122 20.24 -0.41 -5.53
C ILE A 122 19.87 1.06 -5.60
N SER A 123 19.04 1.43 -6.56
CA SER A 123 18.32 2.70 -6.58
C SER A 123 16.82 2.45 -6.44
N SER A 124 16.16 3.19 -5.57
CA SER A 124 14.71 3.08 -5.37
C SER A 124 14.00 4.43 -5.36
N PHE A 125 12.74 4.43 -5.77
CA PHE A 125 11.91 5.61 -5.90
C PHE A 125 10.57 5.42 -5.16
N HIS A 126 10.23 6.37 -4.29
CA HIS A 126 9.14 6.25 -3.31
C HIS A 126 8.13 7.38 -3.55
N LEU A 127 6.96 7.03 -4.10
CA LEU A 127 5.95 7.96 -4.62
C LEU A 127 4.84 8.24 -3.61
N ALA A 128 4.61 9.52 -3.30
CA ALA A 128 3.58 10.01 -2.38
C ALA A 128 3.67 9.39 -0.98
N GLU A 129 4.89 9.18 -0.47
CA GLU A 129 5.14 8.42 0.76
C GLU A 129 5.61 9.26 1.94
N GLY A 130 5.43 10.59 1.93
CA GLY A 130 5.72 11.41 3.11
C GLY A 130 5.03 10.82 4.35
N PRO A 131 5.70 10.62 5.50
CA PRO A 131 7.05 11.05 5.89
C PRO A 131 8.20 10.06 5.57
N GLY A 132 7.96 8.94 4.89
CA GLY A 132 9.02 8.02 4.43
C GLY A 132 9.17 6.73 5.23
N GLY A 133 8.08 6.20 5.82
CA GLY A 133 8.13 4.95 6.59
C GLY A 133 8.61 3.75 5.77
N PHE A 134 8.30 3.69 4.47
CA PHE A 134 8.77 2.66 3.55
C PHE A 134 10.27 2.81 3.24
N ILE A 135 10.74 4.04 3.01
CA ILE A 135 12.18 4.35 2.86
C ILE A 135 12.96 3.89 4.09
N GLU A 136 12.47 4.24 5.28
CA GLU A 136 13.08 3.86 6.56
C GLU A 136 13.15 2.33 6.71
N ALA A 137 12.09 1.61 6.35
CA ALA A 137 12.05 0.15 6.40
C ALA A 137 13.09 -0.47 5.47
N LEU A 138 13.15 -0.02 4.22
CA LEU A 138 14.09 -0.50 3.23
C LEU A 138 15.54 -0.24 3.64
N LEU A 139 15.83 0.95 4.15
CA LEU A 139 17.15 1.33 4.64
C LEU A 139 17.58 0.44 5.81
N ASN A 140 16.71 0.25 6.81
CA ASN A 140 17.01 -0.56 7.99
C ASN A 140 17.23 -2.04 7.65
N VAL A 141 16.56 -2.50 6.61
CA VAL A 141 16.68 -3.87 6.12
C VAL A 141 17.99 -4.07 5.35
N ARG A 142 18.29 -3.20 4.38
CA ARG A 142 19.44 -3.38 3.49
C ARG A 142 20.76 -2.99 4.15
N LYS A 143 20.75 -1.92 4.96
CA LYS A 143 21.95 -1.38 5.65
C LYS A 143 23.14 -1.18 4.72
N ASN A 144 22.89 -0.81 3.46
CA ASN A 144 23.93 -0.59 2.47
C ASN A 144 24.07 0.91 2.18
N PRO A 145 25.19 1.55 2.58
CA PRO A 145 25.37 3.00 2.43
C PRO A 145 25.51 3.44 0.97
N LYS A 146 25.68 2.51 0.03
CA LYS A 146 25.77 2.80 -1.41
C LYS A 146 24.41 2.80 -2.10
N ASP A 147 23.36 2.28 -1.44
CA ASP A 147 22.01 2.33 -1.96
C ASP A 147 21.55 3.80 -2.07
N LYS A 148 20.71 4.10 -3.05
CA LYS A 148 20.08 5.42 -3.22
C LYS A 148 18.58 5.30 -3.01
N TYR A 149 18.03 6.11 -2.11
CA TYR A 149 16.59 6.15 -1.83
C TYR A 149 16.05 7.53 -2.19
N ILE A 150 15.16 7.60 -3.17
CA ILE A 150 14.60 8.86 -3.66
C ILE A 150 13.13 8.93 -3.27
N GLY A 151 12.77 9.92 -2.44
CA GLY A 151 11.38 10.16 -2.04
C GLY A 151 10.79 11.34 -2.79
N MET A 152 9.55 11.21 -3.26
CA MET A 152 8.78 12.31 -3.85
C MET A 152 7.40 12.34 -3.20
N THR A 153 7.00 13.48 -2.65
CA THR A 153 5.67 13.68 -2.05
C THR A 153 5.26 15.13 -2.27
N ILE A 154 3.96 15.39 -2.35
CA ILE A 154 3.44 16.76 -2.42
C ILE A 154 3.94 17.54 -1.19
N LEU A 155 4.44 18.76 -1.42
CA LEU A 155 4.86 19.63 -0.34
C LEU A 155 3.64 20.18 0.40
N ASP A 156 3.79 20.27 1.72
CA ASP A 156 2.79 20.76 2.66
C ASP A 156 2.16 22.07 2.17
N ASP A 157 0.83 22.11 2.05
CA ASP A 157 0.13 23.39 1.97
C ASP A 157 0.30 24.06 3.34
N LYS A 158 0.71 25.34 3.36
CA LYS A 158 0.81 26.10 4.61
C LYS A 158 -0.52 26.16 5.38
N HIS A 159 -1.63 25.80 4.73
CA HIS A 159 -2.98 25.85 5.27
C HIS A 159 -3.57 24.49 5.68
N ASP A 160 -2.96 23.34 5.35
CA ASP A 160 -3.50 22.01 5.71
C ASP A 160 -2.46 21.09 6.35
N THR A 161 -2.50 20.98 7.68
CA THR A 161 -1.61 20.12 8.47
C THR A 161 -1.79 18.62 8.23
N ASN A 162 -2.83 18.20 7.50
CA ASN A 162 -3.10 16.79 7.21
C ASN A 162 -2.29 16.25 6.02
N ILE A 163 -1.66 17.13 5.23
CA ILE A 163 -0.86 16.71 4.08
C ILE A 163 0.44 16.05 4.57
N PRO A 164 0.70 14.78 4.22
CA PRO A 164 1.91 14.09 4.66
C PRO A 164 3.17 14.74 4.08
N ALA A 165 3.96 15.39 4.94
CA ALA A 165 5.18 16.09 4.57
C ALA A 165 6.43 15.52 5.23
N TRP A 166 7.60 15.82 4.67
CA TRP A 166 8.92 15.45 5.19
C TRP A 166 9.31 16.13 6.50
N LYS A 167 8.44 16.99 7.08
CA LYS A 167 8.69 17.72 8.33
C LYS A 167 9.04 16.80 9.49
N LYS A 168 8.37 15.64 9.59
CA LYS A 168 8.67 14.62 10.63
C LYS A 168 9.98 13.86 10.39
N SER A 169 10.63 14.08 9.25
CA SER A 169 11.74 13.29 8.74
C SER A 169 13.07 14.06 8.74
N GLU A 170 13.13 15.31 9.20
CA GLU A 170 14.37 16.11 9.16
C GLU A 170 15.55 15.40 9.83
N TYR A 171 15.36 14.87 11.04
CA TYR A 171 16.39 14.12 11.74
C TYR A 171 16.79 12.84 10.98
N PHE A 172 15.82 12.15 10.38
CA PHE A 172 16.08 10.96 9.57
C PHE A 172 16.90 11.30 8.33
N LEU A 173 16.53 12.35 7.58
CA LEU A 173 17.22 12.77 6.37
C LEU A 173 18.65 13.25 6.65
N ARG A 174 18.87 14.00 7.75
CA ARG A 174 20.22 14.44 8.16
C ARG A 174 21.16 13.28 8.47
N ASN A 175 20.65 12.19 9.04
CA ASN A 175 21.45 11.03 9.41
C ASN A 175 21.63 10.00 8.29
N ASN A 176 20.88 10.12 7.19
CA ASN A 176 20.89 9.17 6.09
C ASN A 176 21.14 9.91 4.77
N PRO A 177 22.41 10.25 4.46
CA PRO A 177 22.77 11.09 3.30
C PRO A 177 22.48 10.43 1.94
N ASN A 178 22.21 9.13 1.94
CA ASN A 178 21.83 8.38 0.77
C ASN A 178 20.30 8.36 0.52
N VAL A 179 19.53 9.07 1.35
CA VAL A 179 18.13 9.40 1.12
C VAL A 179 18.05 10.83 0.58
N SER A 180 17.41 11.01 -0.58
CA SER A 180 17.21 12.31 -1.21
C SER A 180 15.74 12.58 -1.52
N ILE A 181 15.32 13.83 -1.42
CA ILE A 181 13.96 14.25 -1.79
C ILE A 181 13.95 14.86 -3.20
N GLU A 182 13.08 14.36 -4.05
CA GLU A 182 12.81 14.88 -5.39
C GLU A 182 11.52 15.69 -5.38
N ASN A 183 11.62 16.99 -5.67
CA ASN A 183 10.47 17.89 -5.72
C ASN A 183 9.98 18.14 -7.15
N GLY A 184 10.63 17.54 -8.15
CA GLY A 184 10.32 17.76 -9.55
C GLY A 184 10.75 19.15 -10.04
N VAL A 185 10.52 19.42 -11.33
CA VAL A 185 10.90 20.69 -11.96
C VAL A 185 10.08 21.87 -11.45
N THR A 186 8.83 21.64 -11.02
CA THR A 186 7.98 22.69 -10.43
C THR A 186 8.33 22.98 -8.98
N GLY A 187 9.11 22.09 -8.34
CA GLY A 187 9.45 22.19 -6.93
C GLY A 187 8.31 21.83 -5.97
N THR A 188 7.17 21.33 -6.45
CA THR A 188 5.99 21.01 -5.62
C THR A 188 5.94 19.57 -5.11
N GLY A 189 6.70 18.66 -5.74
CA GLY A 189 6.61 17.22 -5.47
C GLY A 189 5.29 16.58 -5.90
N ASP A 190 4.44 17.32 -6.63
CA ASP A 190 3.16 16.82 -7.11
C ASP A 190 3.36 15.80 -8.25
N ILE A 191 2.94 14.57 -8.02
CA ILE A 191 3.01 13.48 -8.99
C ILE A 191 1.90 13.53 -10.04
N LEU A 192 0.86 14.36 -9.82
CA LEU A 192 -0.20 14.64 -10.79
C LEU A 192 0.12 15.85 -11.69
N CYS A 193 1.39 16.26 -11.72
CA CYS A 193 1.90 17.28 -12.64
C CYS A 193 2.68 16.64 -13.80
N MET A 194 2.29 16.99 -15.03
CA MET A 194 2.88 16.45 -16.25
C MET A 194 4.34 16.89 -16.44
N GLU A 195 4.69 18.12 -16.07
CA GLU A 195 6.04 18.66 -16.12
C GLU A 195 6.97 17.89 -15.18
N ASN A 196 6.51 17.61 -13.96
CA ASN A 196 7.23 16.80 -12.99
C ASN A 196 7.42 15.36 -13.49
N PHE A 197 6.40 14.78 -14.11
CA PHE A 197 6.49 13.44 -14.69
C PHE A 197 7.55 13.37 -15.79
N LYS A 198 7.49 14.27 -16.78
CA LYS A 198 8.47 14.34 -17.88
C LYS A 198 9.88 14.56 -17.35
N TYR A 199 10.06 15.44 -16.36
CA TYR A 199 11.34 15.67 -15.70
C TYR A 199 11.88 14.39 -15.06
N CYS A 200 11.06 13.69 -14.26
CA CYS A 200 11.49 12.47 -13.59
C CYS A 200 11.81 11.35 -14.59
N VAL A 201 11.03 11.21 -15.66
CA VAL A 201 11.33 10.24 -16.74
C VAL A 201 12.67 10.55 -17.40
N GLY A 202 12.95 11.82 -17.71
CA GLY A 202 14.24 12.21 -18.29
C GLY A 202 15.43 11.95 -17.37
N LYS A 203 15.25 12.09 -16.06
CA LYS A 203 16.31 11.94 -15.05
C LYS A 203 16.53 10.51 -14.58
N TYR A 204 15.46 9.73 -14.46
CA TYR A 204 15.44 8.43 -13.79
C TYR A 204 14.87 7.28 -14.63
N GLY A 205 14.54 7.53 -15.91
CA GLY A 205 13.94 6.55 -16.80
C GLY A 205 14.68 5.22 -16.82
N SER A 206 13.94 4.13 -16.63
CA SER A 206 14.45 2.76 -16.70
C SER A 206 15.65 2.44 -15.78
N SER A 207 15.75 3.08 -14.62
CA SER A 207 16.93 2.98 -13.75
C SER A 207 16.64 2.47 -12.32
N MET A 208 15.38 2.41 -11.90
CA MET A 208 15.01 2.08 -10.52
C MET A 208 14.81 0.57 -10.33
N ASP A 209 15.50 -0.01 -9.35
CA ASP A 209 15.41 -1.43 -8.98
C ASP A 209 14.15 -1.73 -8.18
N LEU A 210 13.70 -0.78 -7.36
CA LEU A 210 12.46 -0.87 -6.57
C LEU A 210 11.72 0.46 -6.64
N ILE A 211 10.42 0.40 -6.93
CA ILE A 211 9.53 1.54 -6.83
C ILE A 211 8.45 1.20 -5.81
N THR A 212 8.08 2.17 -4.98
CA THR A 212 6.96 2.03 -4.07
C THR A 212 6.03 3.24 -4.19
N ALA A 213 4.76 3.01 -3.90
CA ALA A 213 3.68 3.96 -4.03
C ALA A 213 2.67 3.72 -2.90
N ASP A 214 2.74 4.51 -1.82
CA ASP A 214 1.85 4.44 -0.65
C ASP A 214 0.88 5.64 -0.58
N GLY A 215 0.68 6.33 -1.71
CA GLY A 215 -0.17 7.51 -1.82
C GLY A 215 -1.63 7.23 -1.49
N GLY A 216 -2.24 8.15 -0.75
CA GLY A 216 -3.67 8.16 -0.43
C GLY A 216 -4.12 9.54 0.04
N PHE A 217 -5.38 9.87 -0.19
CA PHE A 217 -6.00 11.08 0.37
C PHE A 217 -6.73 10.75 1.68
N ASP A 218 -7.09 11.77 2.45
CA ASP A 218 -8.01 11.56 3.58
C ASP A 218 -9.42 11.33 3.03
N PHE A 219 -9.96 10.15 3.32
CA PHE A 219 -11.28 9.71 2.88
C PHE A 219 -12.25 9.58 4.05
N SER A 220 -11.95 10.19 5.20
CA SER A 220 -12.76 10.09 6.43
C SER A 220 -14.25 10.36 6.22
N ASN A 221 -14.58 11.17 5.20
CA ASN A 221 -15.95 11.61 4.93
C ASN A 221 -16.63 10.81 3.80
N ASP A 222 -15.91 9.99 3.03
CA ASP A 222 -16.46 9.24 1.89
C ASP A 222 -15.67 7.97 1.57
N PHE A 223 -15.87 6.94 2.40
CA PHE A 223 -15.22 5.64 2.20
C PHE A 223 -15.74 4.85 1.00
N ASN A 224 -16.97 5.14 0.53
CA ASN A 224 -17.59 4.38 -0.55
C ASN A 224 -17.12 4.86 -1.93
N ASN A 225 -16.86 6.16 -2.10
CA ASN A 225 -16.29 6.69 -3.34
C ASN A 225 -14.75 6.73 -3.35
N GLN A 226 -14.10 6.17 -2.33
CA GLN A 226 -12.65 6.08 -2.23
C GLN A 226 -12.00 5.47 -3.50
N GLU A 227 -12.60 4.41 -4.05
CA GLU A 227 -12.10 3.75 -5.26
C GLU A 227 -12.14 4.65 -6.50
N SER A 228 -13.17 5.49 -6.64
CA SER A 228 -13.27 6.46 -7.75
C SER A 228 -12.37 7.68 -7.54
N ASN A 229 -12.27 8.18 -6.32
CA ASN A 229 -11.56 9.42 -6.00
C ASN A 229 -10.04 9.27 -6.12
N ILE A 230 -9.50 8.07 -5.84
CA ILE A 230 -8.06 7.80 -5.90
C ILE A 230 -7.55 7.51 -7.32
N THR A 231 -8.44 7.28 -8.30
CA THR A 231 -8.10 6.76 -9.63
C THR A 231 -7.01 7.57 -10.34
N LYS A 232 -7.08 8.91 -10.26
CA LYS A 232 -6.04 9.78 -10.85
C LYS A 232 -4.66 9.53 -10.22
N LEU A 233 -4.62 9.42 -8.89
CA LEU A 233 -3.39 9.14 -8.15
C LEU A 233 -2.84 7.74 -8.44
N LEU A 234 -3.70 6.73 -8.52
CA LEU A 234 -3.25 5.36 -8.85
C LEU A 234 -2.63 5.29 -10.24
N PHE A 235 -3.28 5.84 -11.26
CA PHE A 235 -2.73 5.85 -12.61
C PHE A 235 -1.45 6.68 -12.69
N GLY A 236 -1.39 7.85 -12.03
CA GLY A 236 -0.17 8.64 -11.92
C GLY A 236 0.99 7.86 -11.32
N GLN A 237 0.79 7.19 -10.18
CA GLN A 237 1.80 6.34 -9.56
C GLN A 237 2.25 5.20 -10.49
N ILE A 238 1.32 4.59 -11.24
CA ILE A 238 1.64 3.56 -12.24
C ILE A 238 2.47 4.12 -13.39
N CYS A 239 2.15 5.31 -13.92
CA CYS A 239 2.93 5.97 -14.97
C CYS A 239 4.39 6.16 -14.54
N TYR A 240 4.61 6.72 -13.35
CA TYR A 240 5.95 6.87 -12.80
C TYR A 240 6.61 5.51 -12.64
N ALA A 241 5.92 4.53 -12.04
CA ALA A 241 6.48 3.21 -11.84
C ALA A 241 6.97 2.59 -13.15
N VAL A 242 6.09 2.36 -14.13
CA VAL A 242 6.47 1.67 -15.37
C VAL A 242 7.52 2.42 -16.19
N CYS A 243 7.54 3.76 -16.14
CA CYS A 243 8.49 4.56 -16.92
C CYS A 243 9.86 4.70 -16.25
N LEU A 244 9.94 4.62 -14.92
CA LEU A 244 11.20 4.70 -14.16
C LEU A 244 11.80 3.32 -13.86
N GLN A 245 11.00 2.25 -13.93
CA GLN A 245 11.41 0.90 -13.56
C GLN A 245 12.49 0.34 -14.48
N LYS A 246 13.58 -0.14 -13.89
CA LYS A 246 14.61 -0.93 -14.57
C LYS A 246 14.10 -2.34 -14.86
N GLN A 247 14.61 -2.96 -15.92
CA GLN A 247 14.35 -4.38 -16.19
C GLN A 247 14.66 -5.24 -14.96
N LYS A 248 13.79 -6.22 -14.68
CA LYS A 248 13.81 -7.07 -13.48
C LYS A 248 13.56 -6.34 -12.15
N GLY A 249 13.25 -5.06 -12.18
CA GLY A 249 12.86 -4.31 -10.99
C GLY A 249 11.48 -4.72 -10.44
N HIS A 250 11.20 -4.27 -9.22
CA HIS A 250 9.96 -4.55 -8.49
C HIS A 250 9.18 -3.27 -8.22
N PHE A 251 7.85 -3.40 -8.12
CA PHE A 251 6.95 -2.30 -7.80
C PHE A 251 5.96 -2.69 -6.72
N ILE A 252 5.72 -1.81 -5.74
CA ILE A 252 4.70 -1.98 -4.71
C ILE A 252 3.72 -0.80 -4.80
N LEU A 253 2.43 -1.09 -4.96
CA LEU A 253 1.39 -0.07 -5.07
C LEU A 253 0.30 -0.30 -4.04
N LYS A 254 0.01 0.70 -3.22
CA LYS A 254 -1.19 0.74 -2.40
C LYS A 254 -2.42 0.95 -3.29
N ILE A 255 -3.45 0.15 -3.04
CA ILE A 255 -4.78 0.32 -3.62
C ILE A 255 -5.85 0.20 -2.52
N PHE A 256 -7.09 0.53 -2.87
CA PHE A 256 -8.26 0.37 -1.98
C PHE A 256 -9.18 -0.70 -2.53
N ASP A 257 -10.49 -0.52 -2.58
CA ASP A 257 -11.42 -1.47 -3.21
C ASP A 257 -11.08 -1.75 -4.68
N CYS A 258 -11.57 -2.89 -5.20
CA CYS A 258 -11.30 -3.33 -6.57
C CYS A 258 -12.57 -3.93 -7.16
N PHE A 259 -13.60 -3.09 -7.30
CA PHE A 259 -14.89 -3.45 -7.87
C PHE A 259 -15.15 -2.74 -9.20
N MET A 260 -14.51 -1.61 -9.44
CA MET A 260 -14.78 -0.74 -10.57
C MET A 260 -13.84 -1.02 -11.75
N LYS A 261 -14.33 -0.70 -12.96
CA LYS A 261 -13.60 -1.00 -14.20
C LYS A 261 -12.21 -0.38 -14.24
N HIS A 262 -12.04 0.85 -13.81
CA HIS A 262 -10.73 1.51 -13.82
C HIS A 262 -9.70 0.77 -12.96
N THR A 263 -10.07 0.29 -11.77
CA THR A 263 -9.15 -0.47 -10.92
C THR A 263 -8.78 -1.81 -11.56
N VAL A 264 -9.76 -2.53 -12.11
CA VAL A 264 -9.52 -3.80 -12.80
C VAL A 264 -8.60 -3.59 -14.02
N ASP A 265 -8.82 -2.53 -14.80
CA ASP A 265 -7.94 -2.17 -15.92
C ASP A 265 -6.51 -1.92 -15.45
N LEU A 266 -6.31 -1.17 -14.35
CA LEU A 266 -4.98 -0.90 -13.78
C LEU A 266 -4.25 -2.19 -13.38
N LEU A 267 -4.94 -3.12 -12.72
CA LEU A 267 -4.36 -4.41 -12.33
C LEU A 267 -3.99 -5.26 -13.55
N TYR A 268 -4.81 -5.24 -14.60
CA TYR A 268 -4.55 -5.95 -15.83
C TYR A 268 -3.35 -5.35 -16.58
N ILE A 269 -3.23 -4.02 -16.59
CA ILE A 269 -2.05 -3.31 -17.11
C ILE A 269 -0.78 -3.76 -16.38
N LEU A 270 -0.77 -3.73 -15.04
CA LEU A 270 0.39 -4.19 -14.27
C LEU A 270 0.75 -5.66 -14.57
N SER A 271 -0.27 -6.51 -14.73
CA SER A 271 -0.07 -7.94 -15.05
C SER A 271 0.47 -8.20 -16.47
N ALA A 272 0.51 -7.17 -17.33
CA ALA A 272 1.19 -7.22 -18.63
C ALA A 272 2.60 -6.62 -18.59
N PHE A 273 3.04 -6.04 -17.47
CA PHE A 273 4.32 -5.33 -17.36
C PHE A 273 5.34 -6.03 -16.45
N TYR A 274 4.87 -6.96 -15.64
CA TYR A 274 5.67 -7.69 -14.66
C TYR A 274 5.46 -9.20 -14.83
N GLU A 275 6.43 -10.01 -14.43
CA GLU A 275 6.33 -11.48 -14.53
C GLU A 275 5.28 -12.02 -13.57
N ASP A 276 5.31 -11.56 -12.32
CA ASP A 276 4.37 -11.94 -11.28
C ASP A 276 3.74 -10.70 -10.66
N VAL A 277 2.41 -10.69 -10.52
CA VAL A 277 1.67 -9.60 -9.87
C VAL A 277 0.78 -10.19 -8.80
N TYR A 278 1.05 -9.83 -7.56
CA TYR A 278 0.29 -10.29 -6.41
C TYR A 278 -0.60 -9.19 -5.88
N ILE A 279 -1.78 -9.57 -5.40
CA ILE A 279 -2.60 -8.73 -4.54
C ILE A 279 -2.54 -9.28 -3.12
N THR A 280 -2.30 -8.41 -2.15
CA THR A 280 -2.08 -8.79 -0.75
C THR A 280 -2.62 -7.75 0.22
N LYS A 281 -2.97 -8.18 1.43
CA LYS A 281 -3.20 -7.31 2.57
C LYS A 281 -2.25 -7.72 3.69
N PRO A 282 -1.22 -6.91 3.99
CA PRO A 282 -0.36 -7.12 5.16
C PRO A 282 -1.20 -7.20 6.42
N ASN A 283 -0.82 -8.06 7.37
CA ASN A 283 -1.47 -8.14 8.68
C ASN A 283 -1.44 -6.80 9.43
N THR A 284 -0.41 -6.00 9.15
CA THR A 284 -0.21 -4.64 9.68
C THR A 284 -1.13 -3.58 9.04
N SER A 285 -1.89 -3.93 7.99
CA SER A 285 -3.02 -3.14 7.50
C SER A 285 -4.31 -3.58 8.20
N ARG A 286 -5.09 -2.61 8.71
CA ARG A 286 -6.28 -2.89 9.53
C ARG A 286 -7.32 -3.69 8.73
N TYR A 287 -7.90 -4.70 9.36
CA TYR A 287 -8.83 -5.61 8.68
C TYR A 287 -10.13 -4.93 8.22
N ALA A 288 -10.62 -3.95 8.97
CA ALA A 288 -11.83 -3.19 8.63
C ALA A 288 -11.66 -2.21 7.45
N ASN A 289 -10.43 -1.89 7.03
CA ASN A 289 -10.21 -0.94 5.93
C ASN A 289 -10.05 -1.65 4.58
N SER A 290 -10.24 -0.90 3.50
CA SER A 290 -10.07 -1.39 2.13
C SER A 290 -8.63 -1.33 1.63
N GLU A 291 -7.69 -0.81 2.43
CA GLU A 291 -6.29 -0.68 2.05
C GLU A 291 -5.65 -2.05 1.84
N LYS A 292 -5.04 -2.21 0.69
CA LYS A 292 -4.31 -3.40 0.26
C LYS A 292 -3.16 -3.00 -0.67
N TYR A 293 -2.30 -3.95 -1.04
CA TYR A 293 -1.10 -3.68 -1.83
C TYR A 293 -1.01 -4.64 -3.01
N ILE A 294 -0.58 -4.10 -4.14
CA ILE A 294 -0.14 -4.84 -5.31
C ILE A 294 1.37 -4.95 -5.24
N VAL A 295 1.89 -6.17 -5.39
CA VAL A 295 3.33 -6.45 -5.42
C VAL A 295 3.67 -7.02 -6.78
N CYS A 296 4.31 -6.21 -7.60
CA CYS A 296 4.75 -6.57 -8.94
C CYS A 296 6.21 -6.97 -8.91
N LYS A 297 6.55 -8.15 -9.46
CA LYS A 297 7.91 -8.66 -9.52
C LYS A 297 8.42 -8.80 -10.94
N ASN A 298 9.69 -8.45 -11.12
CA ASN A 298 10.46 -8.62 -12.35
C ASN A 298 9.82 -7.91 -13.54
N PHE A 299 10.03 -6.60 -13.62
CA PHE A 299 9.66 -5.81 -14.78
C PHE A 299 10.23 -6.39 -16.07
N ILE A 300 9.39 -6.58 -17.09
CA ILE A 300 9.76 -7.38 -18.27
C ILE A 300 10.47 -6.59 -19.36
N PHE A 301 10.23 -5.27 -19.44
CA PHE A 301 10.79 -4.43 -20.49
C PHE A 301 12.20 -3.96 -20.15
N THR A 302 13.05 -3.86 -21.18
CA THR A 302 14.43 -3.39 -21.07
C THR A 302 14.51 -1.89 -20.82
N ASN A 303 13.60 -1.13 -21.43
CA ASN A 303 13.48 0.31 -21.28
C ASN A 303 12.03 0.77 -21.52
N ASN A 304 11.77 2.07 -21.38
CA ASN A 304 10.44 2.66 -21.51
C ASN A 304 10.03 3.12 -22.92
N GLN A 305 10.92 3.04 -23.92
CA GLN A 305 10.69 3.67 -25.23
C GLN A 305 9.44 3.14 -25.95
N GLY A 306 9.15 1.84 -25.81
CA GLY A 306 8.02 1.20 -26.50
C GLY A 306 6.63 1.56 -25.98
N PHE A 307 6.54 2.23 -24.82
CA PHE A 307 5.25 2.57 -24.19
C PHE A 307 5.18 3.97 -23.57
N LEU A 308 6.31 4.69 -23.47
CA LEU A 308 6.37 6.00 -22.84
C LEU A 308 5.37 7.00 -23.44
N GLU A 309 5.30 7.07 -24.77
CA GLU A 309 4.39 7.98 -25.47
C GLU A 309 2.92 7.69 -25.10
N LYS A 310 2.52 6.41 -25.16
CA LYS A 310 1.15 5.99 -24.82
C LYS A 310 0.76 6.29 -23.37
N PHE A 311 1.66 6.04 -22.41
CA PHE A 311 1.41 6.41 -21.02
C PHE A 311 1.36 7.93 -20.85
N THR A 312 2.19 8.68 -21.56
CA THR A 312 2.19 10.15 -21.52
C THR A 312 0.88 10.73 -22.06
N GLU A 313 0.40 10.25 -23.20
CA GLU A 313 -0.87 10.67 -23.81
C GLU A 313 -2.07 10.32 -22.92
N CYS A 314 -2.10 9.09 -22.40
CA CYS A 314 -3.16 8.63 -21.51
C CYS A 314 -3.17 9.44 -20.20
N PHE A 315 -1.99 9.73 -19.65
CA PHE A 315 -1.86 10.54 -18.45
C PHE A 315 -2.28 11.99 -18.69
N GLN A 316 -1.91 12.58 -19.82
CA GLN A 316 -2.33 13.92 -20.19
C GLN A 316 -3.86 14.01 -20.33
N SER A 317 -4.48 13.02 -20.98
CA SER A 317 -5.93 12.91 -21.09
C SER A 317 -6.61 12.79 -19.72
N LEU A 318 -6.03 11.99 -18.83
CA LEU A 318 -6.53 11.81 -17.46
C LEU A 318 -6.49 13.10 -16.64
N LEU A 319 -5.39 13.86 -16.75
CA LEU A 319 -5.24 15.13 -16.04
C LEU A 319 -6.20 16.20 -16.58
N ALA A 320 -6.43 16.23 -17.89
CA ALA A 320 -7.39 17.13 -18.53
C ALA A 320 -8.86 16.72 -18.30
N CYS A 321 -9.12 15.48 -17.89
CA CYS A 321 -10.48 14.97 -17.75
C CYS A 321 -11.21 15.62 -16.57
N THR A 322 -12.37 16.21 -16.88
CA THR A 322 -13.31 16.80 -15.91
C THR A 322 -14.43 15.87 -15.50
N ASP A 323 -14.61 14.76 -16.23
CA ASP A 323 -15.69 13.78 -16.03
C ASP A 323 -15.20 12.56 -15.22
N HIS A 324 -16.10 11.59 -15.00
CA HIS A 324 -15.73 10.37 -14.29
C HIS A 324 -14.88 9.47 -15.18
N ILE A 325 -13.78 8.98 -14.61
CA ILE A 325 -12.90 8.02 -15.26
C ILE A 325 -13.52 6.64 -15.15
N ASN A 326 -13.94 6.07 -16.28
CA ASN A 326 -14.54 4.74 -16.33
C ASN A 326 -13.49 3.64 -16.51
N GLY A 327 -12.39 3.91 -17.21
CA GLY A 327 -11.36 2.90 -17.43
C GLY A 327 -10.15 3.39 -18.22
N PHE A 328 -9.21 2.46 -18.43
CA PHE A 328 -7.94 2.68 -19.11
C PHE A 328 -7.70 1.73 -20.29
N LEU A 329 -8.57 0.72 -20.47
CA LEU A 329 -8.48 -0.25 -21.55
C LEU A 329 -9.76 -0.32 -22.37
N SER A 330 -9.61 -0.24 -23.69
CA SER A 330 -10.71 -0.41 -24.64
C SER A 330 -10.96 -1.84 -25.11
N CYS A 331 -10.11 -2.77 -24.72
CA CYS A 331 -10.30 -4.19 -24.98
C CYS A 331 -10.96 -4.88 -23.79
N PRO A 332 -11.66 -6.01 -24.01
CA PRO A 332 -12.15 -6.82 -22.90
C PRO A 332 -10.99 -7.40 -22.08
N ILE A 333 -11.23 -7.56 -20.79
CA ILE A 333 -10.33 -8.27 -19.87
C ILE A 333 -10.66 -9.76 -19.90
N SER A 334 -9.64 -10.61 -19.78
CA SER A 334 -9.83 -12.06 -19.75
C SER A 334 -10.70 -12.49 -18.56
N ASN A 335 -11.68 -13.38 -18.80
CA ASN A 335 -12.51 -13.95 -17.73
C ASN A 335 -11.69 -14.65 -16.65
N ASN A 336 -10.55 -15.27 -17.00
CA ASN A 336 -9.67 -15.89 -16.01
C ASN A 336 -9.13 -14.83 -15.02
N PHE A 337 -8.80 -13.64 -15.53
CA PHE A 337 -8.33 -12.54 -14.70
C PHE A 337 -9.44 -11.99 -13.80
N ILE A 338 -10.64 -11.79 -14.37
CA ILE A 338 -11.83 -11.35 -13.63
C ILE A 338 -12.16 -12.33 -12.50
N ASN A 339 -12.27 -13.63 -12.81
CA ASN A 339 -12.55 -14.67 -11.83
C ASN A 339 -11.53 -14.64 -10.69
N LYS A 340 -10.25 -14.39 -10.99
CA LYS A 340 -9.21 -14.33 -9.96
C LYS A 340 -9.35 -13.13 -9.02
N ILE A 341 -9.78 -11.99 -9.54
CA ILE A 341 -10.10 -10.81 -8.73
C ILE A 341 -11.36 -11.06 -7.89
N GLU A 342 -12.37 -11.74 -8.44
CA GLU A 342 -13.58 -12.08 -7.67
C GLU A 342 -13.31 -13.08 -6.54
N GLU A 343 -12.47 -14.09 -6.78
CA GLU A 343 -11.98 -15.00 -5.74
C GLU A 343 -11.25 -14.21 -4.62
N TYR A 344 -10.38 -13.28 -5.03
CA TYR A 344 -9.70 -12.39 -4.09
C TYR A 344 -10.71 -11.57 -3.28
N ASN A 345 -11.64 -10.89 -3.96
CA ASN A 345 -12.62 -10.03 -3.33
C ASN A 345 -13.48 -10.82 -2.34
N ALA A 346 -13.91 -12.04 -2.69
CA ALA A 346 -14.67 -12.90 -1.80
C ALA A 346 -13.95 -13.17 -0.47
N ILE A 347 -12.64 -13.47 -0.52
CA ILE A 347 -11.87 -13.79 0.69
C ILE A 347 -11.64 -12.55 1.56
N PHE A 348 -11.14 -11.47 0.98
CA PHE A 348 -10.77 -10.28 1.74
C PHE A 348 -11.99 -9.43 2.13
N GLY A 349 -12.97 -9.36 1.24
CA GLY A 349 -14.24 -8.69 1.52
C GLY A 349 -15.00 -9.37 2.65
N GLN A 350 -15.04 -10.71 2.70
CA GLN A 350 -15.63 -11.41 3.84
C GLN A 350 -14.87 -11.12 5.14
N GLN A 351 -13.53 -11.15 5.12
CA GLN A 351 -12.73 -10.80 6.30
C GLN A 351 -13.01 -9.36 6.79
N GLN A 352 -13.17 -8.41 5.86
CA GLN A 352 -13.49 -7.02 6.19
C GLN A 352 -14.90 -6.91 6.79
N LEU A 353 -15.90 -7.54 6.17
CA LEU A 353 -17.28 -7.62 6.68
C LEU A 353 -17.31 -8.17 8.11
N ASP A 354 -16.66 -9.32 8.32
CA ASP A 354 -16.61 -9.98 9.62
C ASP A 354 -15.94 -9.08 10.66
N ASN A 355 -14.83 -8.43 10.32
CA ASN A 355 -14.14 -7.56 11.27
C ASN A 355 -14.98 -6.33 11.66
N ILE A 356 -15.66 -5.71 10.69
CA ILE A 356 -16.56 -4.59 10.97
C ILE A 356 -17.74 -5.05 11.84
N TYR A 357 -18.38 -6.15 11.47
CA TYR A 357 -19.49 -6.72 12.21
C TYR A 357 -19.10 -7.09 13.66
N GLN A 358 -17.96 -7.75 13.85
CA GLN A 358 -17.48 -8.11 15.19
C GLN A 358 -17.17 -6.87 16.04
N THR A 359 -16.72 -5.77 15.42
CA THR A 359 -16.48 -4.51 16.13
C THR A 359 -17.79 -3.90 16.59
N ILE A 360 -18.80 -3.82 15.71
CA ILE A 360 -20.15 -3.36 16.06
C ILE A 360 -20.74 -4.21 17.21
N MET A 361 -20.68 -5.53 17.08
CA MET A 361 -21.15 -6.44 18.14
C MET A 361 -20.38 -6.31 19.45
N LEU A 362 -19.11 -5.90 19.41
CA LEU A 362 -18.35 -5.62 20.63
C LEU A 362 -18.83 -4.32 21.29
N ILE A 363 -19.13 -3.28 20.51
CA ILE A 363 -19.63 -1.99 21.00
C ILE A 363 -20.98 -2.18 21.70
N ASP A 364 -21.92 -2.88 21.05
CA ASP A 364 -23.29 -3.09 21.52
C ASP A 364 -23.38 -4.06 22.71
N ASN A 365 -22.34 -4.85 22.97
CA ASN A 365 -22.36 -5.83 24.04
C ASN A 365 -22.21 -5.18 25.43
N THR A 366 -23.22 -5.37 26.28
CA THR A 366 -23.23 -4.90 27.68
C THR A 366 -22.16 -5.59 28.55
N HIS A 367 -21.79 -6.83 28.23
CA HIS A 367 -20.77 -7.62 28.94
C HIS A 367 -19.49 -7.75 28.09
N LYS A 368 -18.95 -6.61 27.63
CA LYS A 368 -17.80 -6.55 26.72
C LYS A 368 -16.43 -6.73 27.36
N ASN A 369 -16.29 -6.51 28.67
CA ASN A 369 -14.98 -6.50 29.36
C ASN A 369 -14.21 -7.82 29.19
N ASP A 370 -14.86 -8.97 29.39
CA ASP A 370 -14.21 -10.28 29.24
C ASP A 370 -13.74 -10.51 27.79
N LYS A 371 -14.53 -10.05 26.80
CA LYS A 371 -14.14 -10.11 25.38
C LYS A 371 -12.95 -9.21 25.10
N ILE A 372 -12.93 -7.99 25.63
CA ILE A 372 -11.83 -7.03 25.49
C ILE A 372 -10.54 -7.60 26.05
N GLU A 373 -10.59 -8.19 27.25
CA GLU A 373 -9.41 -8.82 27.85
C GLU A 373 -8.90 -9.99 27.00
N ASN A 374 -9.82 -10.85 26.51
CA ASN A 374 -9.45 -11.97 25.67
C ASN A 374 -8.86 -11.52 24.31
N TYR A 375 -9.44 -10.51 23.67
CA TYR A 375 -8.90 -9.90 22.45
C TYR A 375 -7.51 -9.32 22.70
N THR A 376 -7.35 -8.54 23.77
CA THR A 376 -6.07 -7.92 24.13
C THR A 376 -4.99 -8.98 24.30
N ARG A 377 -5.26 -10.02 25.11
CA ARG A 377 -4.33 -11.13 25.33
C ARG A 377 -3.95 -11.85 24.03
N THR A 378 -4.94 -12.20 23.22
CA THR A 378 -4.73 -12.93 21.96
C THR A 378 -3.95 -12.10 20.94
N ASN A 379 -4.27 -10.81 20.84
CA ASN A 379 -3.64 -9.91 19.87
C ASN A 379 -2.22 -9.55 20.27
N ILE A 380 -1.90 -9.41 21.56
CA ILE A 380 -0.50 -9.25 22.01
C ILE A 380 0.34 -10.45 21.53
N GLN A 381 -0.14 -11.69 21.70
CA GLN A 381 0.58 -12.86 21.23
C GLN A 381 0.78 -12.84 19.71
N LYS A 382 -0.25 -12.47 18.94
CA LYS A 382 -0.14 -12.33 17.47
C LYS A 382 0.88 -11.27 17.08
N CYS A 383 0.90 -10.12 17.75
CA CYS A 383 1.84 -9.04 17.51
C CYS A 383 3.28 -9.44 17.86
N VAL A 384 3.49 -10.17 18.96
CA VAL A 384 4.82 -10.68 19.36
C VAL A 384 5.32 -11.69 18.32
N ASN A 385 4.48 -12.64 17.92
CA ASN A 385 4.82 -13.60 16.88
C ASN A 385 5.12 -12.90 15.54
N TRP A 386 4.34 -11.87 15.19
CA TRP A 386 4.61 -11.05 14.01
C TRP A 386 5.99 -10.40 14.11
N CYS A 387 6.34 -9.80 15.25
CA CYS A 387 7.65 -9.16 15.43
C CYS A 387 8.80 -10.18 15.33
N ILE A 388 8.64 -11.38 15.90
CA ILE A 388 9.63 -12.48 15.80
C ILE A 388 9.82 -12.89 14.34
N ASN A 389 8.74 -13.16 13.62
CA ASN A 389 8.78 -13.63 12.22
C ASN A 389 9.41 -12.61 11.27
N HIS A 390 9.34 -11.32 11.61
CA HIS A 390 9.85 -10.21 10.81
C HIS A 390 11.15 -9.59 11.36
N ASN A 391 11.76 -10.23 12.37
CA ASN A 391 12.97 -9.77 13.05
C ASN A 391 12.88 -8.31 13.56
N VAL A 392 11.71 -7.93 14.07
CA VAL A 392 11.48 -6.63 14.71
C VAL A 392 11.68 -6.77 16.23
N PRO A 393 12.52 -5.92 16.85
CA PRO A 393 12.70 -5.95 18.30
C PRO A 393 11.37 -5.70 19.04
N HIS A 394 11.04 -6.54 20.02
CA HIS A 394 9.77 -6.46 20.75
C HIS A 394 9.94 -6.43 22.26
N ASN A 395 8.94 -5.85 22.94
CA ASN A 395 8.80 -5.87 24.39
C ASN A 395 8.22 -7.22 24.85
N THR A 396 8.70 -7.72 25.98
CA THR A 396 8.15 -8.90 26.65
C THR A 396 7.06 -8.46 27.61
N PHE A 397 5.89 -9.09 27.53
CA PHE A 397 4.79 -8.88 28.47
C PHE A 397 4.65 -10.15 29.30
N LEU A 398 5.10 -10.11 30.56
CA LEU A 398 4.98 -11.25 31.48
C LEU A 398 3.57 -11.33 32.05
N ARG A 399 3.13 -12.55 32.35
CA ARG A 399 1.89 -12.82 33.07
C ARG A 399 2.19 -12.75 34.57
N THR A 400 1.76 -11.69 35.25
CA THR A 400 1.73 -11.66 36.71
C THR A 400 0.50 -12.45 37.16
N HIS A 401 0.70 -13.43 38.04
CA HIS A 401 -0.34 -14.38 38.42
C HIS A 401 -1.38 -13.82 39.42
N ASP A 402 -1.14 -12.67 40.05
CA ASP A 402 -1.99 -12.20 41.17
C ASP A 402 -2.36 -10.70 41.17
N SER A 403 -2.04 -9.94 40.13
CA SER A 403 -2.56 -8.58 39.95
C SER A 403 -2.28 -8.17 38.51
N GLY A 404 -3.18 -7.37 37.92
CA GLY A 404 -3.17 -6.96 36.52
C GLY A 404 -1.80 -6.63 35.91
N TRP A 405 -1.76 -6.76 34.58
CA TRP A 405 -0.56 -6.71 33.75
C TRP A 405 0.26 -5.41 33.89
N ASP A 406 1.54 -5.53 34.22
CA ASP A 406 2.55 -4.47 34.03
C ASP A 406 3.03 -4.33 32.57
#